data_AF-A0A3G8XMM4-F1
#
_entry.id   AF-A0A3G8XMM4-F1
#
_cell.length_a   1.000
_cell.length_b   1.000
_cell.length_c   1.000
_cell.angle_alpha   90.00
_cell.angle_beta   90.00
_cell.angle_gamma   90.00
#
_symmetry.space_group_name_H-M   'P 1'
#
loop_
_entity.id
_entity.type
_entity.pdbx_description
1 polymer ?
#
loop_
_entity_poly.entity_id
_entity_poly.type
_entity_poly.pdbx_seq_one_letter_code
_entity_poly.pdbx_strand_id
1 'polypeptide(L)'
;MNDNFQDESPKKDLGFVLALAALLLFSMMGVGIDFDEFFQHKEINIPTGYFYFIFLVDIIMILSVIFIYQYRKLAAYLFPAAVITHFLAHNFFLSTFLYTDVTNMFLYVSLGLFVIIPKWQFFK
;
A
#
# COMPACT_ATOMS: atom_id res chain seq x y z
N MET A 1 21.54 -14.61 12.51
CA MET A 1 20.23 -14.00 12.85
C MET A 1 20.54 -12.70 13.53
N ASN A 2 19.81 -11.62 13.24
CA ASN A 2 20.16 -10.28 13.73
C ASN A 2 19.94 -10.23 15.25
N ASP A 3 21.00 -10.07 16.03
CA ASP A 3 20.95 -10.08 17.51
C ASP A 3 20.03 -8.98 18.07
N ASN A 4 19.77 -7.94 17.29
CA ASN A 4 19.01 -6.75 17.69
C ASN A 4 17.50 -6.95 17.92
N PHE A 5 16.90 -8.08 17.50
CA PHE A 5 15.44 -8.33 17.62
C PHE A 5 15.09 -9.75 18.09
N GLN A 6 15.99 -10.43 18.81
CA GLN A 6 15.76 -11.83 19.22
C GLN A 6 14.61 -11.98 20.23
N ASP A 7 14.34 -10.96 21.03
CA ASP A 7 13.28 -10.96 22.05
C ASP A 7 11.89 -10.56 21.50
N GLU A 8 11.78 -10.25 20.21
CA GLU A 8 10.51 -9.88 19.61
C GLU A 8 9.53 -11.06 19.59
N SER A 9 8.24 -10.75 19.71
CA SER A 9 7.16 -11.75 19.70
C SER A 9 6.38 -11.71 18.39
N PRO A 10 5.88 -12.86 17.87
CA PRO A 10 4.95 -12.89 16.74
C PRO A 10 3.56 -12.35 17.10
N LYS A 11 3.34 -11.96 18.36
CA LYS A 11 2.08 -11.35 18.79
C LYS A 11 1.91 -9.99 18.10
N LYS A 12 0.72 -9.79 17.53
CA LYS A 12 0.31 -8.54 16.88
C LYS A 12 -0.20 -7.59 17.97
N ASP A 13 0.68 -6.78 18.50
CA ASP A 13 0.32 -5.74 19.47
C ASP A 13 -0.59 -4.67 18.85
N LEU A 14 -1.13 -3.81 19.70
CA LEU A 14 -2.05 -2.76 19.26
C LEU A 14 -1.39 -1.81 18.26
N GLY A 15 -0.10 -1.49 18.43
CA GLY A 15 0.64 -0.61 17.52
C GLY A 15 0.77 -1.21 16.12
N PHE A 16 1.10 -2.49 16.02
CA PHE A 16 1.14 -3.25 14.78
C PHE A 16 -0.22 -3.20 14.05
N VAL A 17 -1.31 -3.47 14.78
CA VAL A 17 -2.66 -3.49 14.21
C VAL A 17 -3.08 -2.09 13.77
N LEU A 18 -2.88 -1.07 14.61
CA LEU A 18 -3.25 0.32 14.29
C LEU A 18 -2.45 0.86 13.11
N ALA A 19 -1.16 0.54 13.01
CA ALA A 19 -0.35 0.98 11.89
C ALA A 19 -0.84 0.37 10.57
N LEU A 20 -1.16 -0.93 10.55
CA LEU A 20 -1.72 -1.57 9.35
C LEU A 20 -3.13 -1.08 9.04
N ALA A 21 -3.95 -0.81 10.05
CA ALA A 21 -5.27 -0.23 9.87
C ALA A 21 -5.19 1.19 9.27
N ALA A 22 -4.23 2.01 9.71
CA ALA A 22 -3.96 3.32 9.13
C ALA A 22 -3.51 3.18 7.67
N LEU A 23 -2.54 2.31 7.38
CA LEU A 23 -2.07 2.07 6.02
C LEU A 23 -3.22 1.60 5.10
N LEU A 24 -4.08 0.71 5.60
CA LEU A 24 -5.26 0.26 4.88
C LEU A 24 -6.25 1.40 4.62
N LEU A 25 -6.54 2.23 5.63
CA LEU A 25 -7.44 3.37 5.49
C LEU A 25 -6.96 4.33 4.39
N PHE A 26 -5.69 4.72 4.39
CA PHE A 26 -5.13 5.61 3.37
C PHE A 26 -5.02 4.96 2.00
N SER A 27 -4.81 3.63 1.93
CA SER A 27 -4.90 2.89 0.67
C SER A 27 -6.34 2.93 0.11
N MET A 28 -7.35 2.72 0.97
CA MET A 28 -8.77 2.81 0.58
C MET A 28 -9.18 4.23 0.17
N MET A 29 -8.56 5.27 0.73
CA MET A 29 -8.77 6.64 0.25
C MET A 29 -8.26 6.83 -1.18
N GLY A 30 -7.12 6.21 -1.55
CA GLY A 30 -6.63 6.20 -2.93
C GLY A 30 -7.63 5.57 -3.89
N VAL A 31 -8.15 4.38 -3.54
CA VAL A 31 -9.21 3.69 -4.29
C VAL A 31 -10.43 4.59 -4.49
N GLY A 32 -10.81 5.37 -3.47
CA GLY A 32 -11.93 6.31 -3.56
C GLY A 32 -11.69 7.41 -4.60
N ILE A 33 -10.47 7.94 -4.69
CA ILE A 33 -10.08 8.92 -5.72
C ILE A 33 -10.20 8.30 -7.10
N ASP A 34 -9.73 7.06 -7.29
CA ASP A 34 -9.80 6.38 -8.58
C ASP A 34 -11.25 6.10 -9.02
N PHE A 35 -12.14 5.83 -8.06
CA PHE A 35 -13.57 5.76 -8.34
C PHE A 35 -14.13 7.12 -8.77
N ASP A 36 -13.76 8.21 -8.10
CA ASP A 36 -14.18 9.56 -8.48
C ASP A 36 -13.68 9.93 -9.89
N GLU A 37 -12.44 9.58 -10.22
CA GLU A 37 -11.87 9.72 -11.57
C GLU A 37 -12.63 8.86 -12.58
N PHE A 38 -12.97 7.61 -12.21
CA PHE A 38 -13.77 6.73 -13.06
C PHE A 38 -15.18 7.28 -13.29
N PHE A 39 -15.81 7.94 -12.34
CA PHE A 39 -17.13 8.55 -12.60
C PHE A 39 -17.01 9.78 -13.51
N GLN A 40 -15.89 10.51 -13.44
CA GLN A 40 -15.64 11.72 -14.23
C GLN A 40 -14.95 11.44 -15.57
N HIS A 41 -14.52 10.20 -15.86
CA HIS A 41 -13.65 9.86 -16.99
C HIS A 41 -14.10 10.38 -18.36
N LYS A 42 -15.41 10.53 -18.59
CA LYS A 42 -15.96 11.04 -19.85
C LYS A 42 -15.70 12.53 -20.05
N GLU A 43 -15.64 13.29 -18.97
CA GLU A 43 -15.39 14.74 -18.99
C GLU A 43 -13.91 15.03 -19.21
N ILE A 44 -13.04 14.16 -18.68
CA ILE A 44 -11.58 14.26 -18.71
C ILE A 44 -10.92 13.35 -19.76
N ASN A 45 -11.73 12.69 -20.61
CA ASN A 45 -11.30 11.83 -21.73
C ASN A 45 -10.28 10.73 -21.35
N ILE A 46 -10.47 10.08 -20.20
CA ILE A 46 -9.59 8.97 -19.77
C ILE A 46 -10.12 7.65 -20.35
N PRO A 47 -9.25 6.84 -21.01
CA PRO A 47 -9.67 5.55 -21.54
C PRO A 47 -10.04 4.56 -20.43
N THR A 48 -11.11 3.79 -20.62
CA THR A 48 -11.55 2.76 -19.65
C THR A 48 -10.50 1.69 -19.35
N GLY A 49 -9.59 1.43 -20.31
CA GLY A 49 -8.46 0.51 -20.13
C GLY A 49 -7.52 0.91 -18.99
N TYR A 50 -7.33 2.21 -18.76
CA TYR A 50 -6.54 2.71 -17.63
C TYR A 50 -7.16 2.29 -16.29
N PHE A 51 -8.48 2.37 -16.16
CA PHE A 51 -9.15 2.05 -14.90
C PHE A 51 -9.10 0.55 -14.56
N TYR A 52 -9.16 -0.34 -15.54
CA TYR A 52 -8.94 -1.77 -15.27
C TYR A 52 -7.55 -2.04 -14.70
N PHE A 53 -6.56 -1.29 -15.15
CA PHE A 53 -5.21 -1.38 -14.65
C PHE A 53 -5.08 -0.76 -13.25
N ILE A 54 -5.59 0.45 -13.03
CA ILE A 54 -5.43 1.13 -11.74
C ILE A 54 -6.17 0.40 -10.62
N PHE A 55 -7.41 -0.06 -10.87
CA PHE A 55 -8.16 -0.86 -9.89
C PHE A 55 -7.52 -2.23 -9.62
N LEU A 56 -6.78 -2.80 -10.57
CA LEU A 56 -5.98 -4.00 -10.30
C LEU A 56 -4.83 -3.68 -9.34
N VAL A 57 -4.16 -2.54 -9.51
CA VAL A 57 -3.08 -2.08 -8.62
C VAL A 57 -3.63 -1.81 -7.22
N ASP A 58 -4.79 -1.17 -7.11
CA ASP A 58 -5.52 -0.98 -5.84
C ASP A 58 -5.77 -2.29 -5.10
N ILE A 59 -6.32 -3.29 -5.80
CA ILE A 59 -6.57 -4.62 -5.22
C ILE A 59 -5.27 -5.23 -4.73
N ILE A 60 -4.18 -5.11 -5.49
CA ILE A 60 -2.86 -5.60 -5.09
C ILE A 60 -2.37 -4.88 -3.82
N MET A 61 -2.57 -3.56 -3.73
CA MET A 61 -2.20 -2.79 -2.53
C MET A 61 -2.99 -3.28 -1.30
N ILE A 62 -4.31 -3.40 -1.40
CA ILE A 62 -5.17 -3.87 -0.31
C ILE A 62 -4.78 -5.29 0.14
N LEU A 63 -4.65 -6.22 -0.82
CA LEU A 63 -4.24 -7.59 -0.54
C LEU A 63 -2.85 -7.67 0.09
N SER A 64 -1.93 -6.80 -0.32
CA SER A 64 -0.60 -6.72 0.27
C SER A 64 -0.67 -6.31 1.74
N VAL A 65 -1.49 -5.32 2.12
CA VAL A 65 -1.67 -4.96 3.55
C VAL A 65 -2.24 -6.13 4.35
N ILE A 66 -3.26 -6.82 3.81
CA ILE A 66 -3.87 -8.00 4.45
C ILE A 66 -2.84 -9.13 4.63
N PHE A 67 -1.95 -9.35 3.65
CA PHE A 67 -0.93 -10.37 3.73
C PHE A 67 0.29 -9.97 4.57
N ILE A 68 0.60 -8.68 4.71
CA ILE A 68 1.56 -8.17 5.70
C ILE A 68 1.06 -8.51 7.12
N TYR A 69 -0.24 -8.35 7.39
CA TYR A 69 -0.83 -8.77 8.67
C TYR A 69 -0.64 -10.27 8.94
N GLN A 70 -0.53 -11.10 7.90
CA GLN A 70 -0.27 -12.54 8.01
C GLN A 70 1.23 -12.90 7.97
N TYR A 71 2.11 -11.90 8.04
CA TYR A 71 3.56 -12.08 7.96
C TYR A 71 3.99 -12.76 6.65
N ARG A 72 3.43 -12.37 5.49
CA ARG A 72 3.90 -12.85 4.17
C ARG A 72 5.00 -11.95 3.63
N LYS A 73 6.20 -12.48 3.39
CA LYS A 73 7.35 -11.68 2.89
C LYS A 73 7.04 -11.00 1.58
N LEU A 74 6.43 -11.74 0.66
CA LEU A 74 6.10 -11.23 -0.67
C LEU A 74 5.25 -9.96 -0.58
N ALA A 75 4.31 -9.90 0.37
CA ALA A 75 3.42 -8.77 0.53
C ALA A 75 4.15 -7.49 0.98
N ALA A 76 5.19 -7.61 1.80
CA ALA A 76 6.03 -6.49 2.20
C ALA A 76 6.84 -5.90 1.03
N TYR A 77 7.13 -6.69 -0.01
CA TYR A 77 7.74 -6.16 -1.24
C TYR A 77 6.69 -5.65 -2.22
N LEU A 78 5.56 -6.35 -2.29
CA LEU A 78 4.50 -6.07 -3.25
C LEU A 78 3.79 -4.75 -2.95
N PHE A 79 3.57 -4.40 -1.68
CA PHE A 79 2.92 -3.13 -1.31
C PHE A 79 3.64 -1.90 -1.87
N PRO A 80 4.92 -1.62 -1.56
CA PRO A 80 5.61 -0.43 -2.08
C PRO A 80 5.77 -0.49 -3.60
N ALA A 81 5.96 -1.68 -4.19
CA ALA A 81 6.00 -1.83 -5.65
C ALA A 81 4.66 -1.43 -6.30
N ALA A 82 3.54 -1.81 -5.69
CA ALA A 82 2.21 -1.45 -6.15
C ALA A 82 1.95 0.05 -6.01
N VAL A 83 2.31 0.68 -4.87
CA VAL A 83 2.19 2.15 -4.70
C VAL A 83 3.02 2.91 -5.73
N ILE A 84 4.27 2.49 -6.00
CA ILE A 84 5.09 3.12 -7.04
C ILE A 84 4.45 2.95 -8.42
N THR A 85 3.91 1.76 -8.70
CA THR A 85 3.21 1.49 -9.97
C THR A 85 1.97 2.37 -10.11
N HIS A 86 1.20 2.51 -9.04
CA HIS A 86 0.03 3.38 -8.94
C HIS A 86 0.40 4.84 -9.25
N PHE A 87 1.39 5.36 -8.52
CA PHE A 87 1.92 6.70 -8.71
C PHE A 87 2.39 6.98 -10.14
N LEU A 88 3.19 6.06 -10.71
CA LEU A 88 3.69 6.20 -12.06
C LEU A 88 2.56 6.13 -13.09
N ALA A 89 1.49 5.38 -12.82
CA ALA A 89 0.32 5.31 -13.68
C ALA A 89 -0.45 6.63 -13.71
N HIS A 90 -0.77 7.22 -12.55
CA HIS A 90 -1.40 8.56 -12.53
C HIS A 90 -0.51 9.61 -13.18
N ASN A 91 0.80 9.55 -12.94
CA ASN A 91 1.72 10.49 -13.54
C ASN A 91 1.82 10.33 -15.07
N PHE A 92 1.91 9.10 -15.57
CA PHE A 92 2.05 8.82 -17.00
C PHE A 92 0.76 9.06 -17.78
N PHE A 93 -0.39 8.58 -17.28
CA PHE A 93 -1.65 8.66 -18.00
C PHE A 93 -2.37 9.99 -17.77
N LEU A 94 -2.31 10.54 -16.55
CA LEU A 94 -3.11 11.71 -16.15
C LEU A 94 -2.26 12.95 -15.89
N SER A 95 -0.91 12.84 -15.86
CA SER A 95 -0.01 13.91 -15.42
C SER A 95 -0.33 14.43 -14.01
N THR A 96 -0.98 13.59 -13.19
CA THR A 96 -1.42 13.93 -11.84
C THR A 96 -0.39 13.46 -10.81
N PHE A 97 -0.12 14.32 -9.84
CA PHE A 97 0.68 13.97 -8.67
C PHE A 97 -0.25 13.79 -7.46
N LEU A 98 -0.58 12.55 -7.13
CA LEU A 98 -1.47 12.26 -6.02
C LEU A 98 -0.70 12.24 -4.69
N TYR A 99 -1.10 13.12 -3.77
CA TYR A 99 -0.54 13.14 -2.42
C TYR A 99 -0.86 11.87 -1.62
N THR A 100 -1.92 11.15 -1.99
CA THR A 100 -2.28 9.86 -1.37
C THR A 100 -1.22 8.80 -1.62
N ASP A 101 -0.61 8.75 -2.81
CA ASP A 101 0.48 7.81 -3.11
C ASP A 101 1.72 8.07 -2.25
N VAL A 102 2.13 9.35 -2.18
CA VAL A 102 3.28 9.76 -1.37
C VAL A 102 3.01 9.51 0.11
N THR A 103 1.78 9.76 0.56
CA THR A 103 1.36 9.48 1.94
C THR A 103 1.42 7.98 2.23
N ASN A 104 0.95 7.13 1.32
CA ASN A 104 1.04 5.67 1.47
C ASN A 104 2.50 5.19 1.51
N MET A 105 3.39 5.75 0.69
CA MET A 105 4.83 5.46 0.79
C MET A 105 5.43 5.90 2.13
N PHE A 106 5.10 7.10 2.59
CA PHE A 106 5.60 7.61 3.88
C PHE A 106 5.12 6.75 5.06
N LEU A 107 3.83 6.41 5.08
CA LEU A 107 3.24 5.51 6.06
C LEU A 107 3.90 4.14 6.00
N TYR A 108 4.11 3.59 4.80
CA TYR A 108 4.76 2.29 4.63
C TYR A 108 6.21 2.28 5.12
N VAL A 109 7.01 3.31 4.83
CA VAL A 109 8.38 3.42 5.35
C VAL A 109 8.37 3.49 6.87
N SER A 110 7.43 4.25 7.46
CA SER A 110 7.27 4.34 8.92
C SER A 110 6.90 2.98 9.52
N LEU A 111 5.96 2.27 8.90
CA LEU A 111 5.57 0.90 9.27
C LEU A 111 6.74 -0.07 9.08
N GLY A 112 7.53 0.12 8.03
CA GLY A 112 8.76 -0.59 7.72
C GLY A 112 9.72 -0.55 8.91
N LEU A 113 10.05 0.66 9.36
CA LEU A 113 11.00 0.91 10.43
C LEU A 113 10.52 0.42 11.80
N PHE A 114 9.26 0.69 12.15
CA PHE A 114 8.77 0.47 13.51
C PHE A 114 8.06 -0.88 13.72
N VAL A 115 7.61 -1.53 12.64
CA VAL A 115 6.67 -2.65 12.74
C VAL A 115 7.12 -3.86 11.91
N ILE A 116 7.55 -3.68 10.66
CA ILE A 116 7.94 -4.78 9.77
C ILE A 116 9.36 -5.27 10.09
N ILE A 117 10.35 -4.38 10.13
CA ILE A 117 11.76 -4.74 10.34
C ILE A 117 11.97 -5.45 11.69
N PRO A 118 11.43 -4.97 12.83
CA PRO A 118 11.58 -5.66 14.11
C PRO A 118 11.00 -7.09 14.09
N LYS A 119 9.90 -7.28 13.37
CA LYS A 119 9.18 -8.57 13.27
C LYS A 119 9.57 -9.39 12.03
N TRP A 120 10.61 -8.99 11.29
CA TRP A 120 10.97 -9.60 10.00
C TRP A 120 11.24 -11.11 10.08
N GLN A 121 11.75 -11.59 11.22
CA GLN A 121 11.99 -13.01 11.47
C GLN A 121 10.72 -13.88 11.40
N PHE A 122 9.54 -13.30 11.60
CA PHE A 122 8.26 -13.99 11.53
C PHE A 122 7.67 -13.99 10.12
N PHE A 123 8.17 -13.14 9.23
CA PHE A 123 7.72 -13.14 7.84
C PHE A 123 8.16 -14.43 7.15
N LYS A 124 7.27 -15.05 6.38
CA LYS A 124 7.48 -16.26 5.57
C LYS A 124 7.23 -15.99 4.09
#